data_AF-A0A5E7ZKE9-F1
#
_entry.id   AF-A0A5E7ZKE9-F1
#
_cell.length_a   1.000
_cell.length_b   1.000
_cell.length_c   1.000
_cell.angle_alpha   90.00
_cell.angle_beta   90.00
_cell.angle_gamma   90.00
#
_symmetry.space_group_name_H-M   'P 1'
#
loop_
_entity.id
_entity.type
_entity.pdbx_description
1 polymer ?
#
loop_
_entity_poly.entity_id
_entity_poly.type
_entity_poly.pdbx_seq_one_letter_code
_entity_poly.pdbx_strand_id
1 'polypeptide(L)'
;MRIEYVKFTKLLLMVSISAFCGLHAASALSAEKVWRVNQEHARCFLNSLADYQNSVDNPITIYLKVCPIVDRRAALRALQVATSIQPSVSVLATDVDEKLLYTHEDLSCLSGFEIDPGEPLVELPRAPCAQ
;
A
#
# COMPACT_ATOMS: atom_id res chain seq x y z
N MET A 1 -78.01 36.57 -7.10
CA MET A 1 -78.76 35.42 -7.65
C MET A 1 -77.88 34.75 -8.72
N ARG A 2 -77.80 33.39 -8.67
CA ARG A 2 -77.11 32.43 -9.59
C ARG A 2 -75.58 32.57 -9.65
N ILE A 3 -74.77 31.78 -8.91
CA ILE A 3 -74.43 30.35 -9.05
C ILE A 3 -74.22 29.93 -10.50
N GLU A 4 -72.97 29.62 -10.89
CA GLU A 4 -72.56 28.35 -11.53
C GLU A 4 -71.09 28.02 -11.21
N TYR A 5 -70.87 26.77 -10.79
CA TYR A 5 -69.60 26.12 -10.46
C TYR A 5 -69.13 25.27 -11.64
N VAL A 6 -67.85 25.35 -12.02
CA VAL A 6 -67.14 24.31 -12.79
C VAL A 6 -65.66 24.39 -12.33
N LYS A 7 -65.19 23.70 -11.29
CA LYS A 7 -64.79 22.27 -11.16
C LYS A 7 -63.85 21.78 -12.28
N PHE A 8 -62.80 21.05 -11.87
CA PHE A 8 -61.83 20.27 -12.66
C PHE A 8 -60.61 21.07 -13.19
N THR A 9 -59.34 20.72 -12.97
CA THR A 9 -58.73 19.45 -12.56
C THR A 9 -57.34 19.71 -11.98
N LYS A 10 -57.00 18.92 -10.97
CA LYS A 10 -55.66 18.64 -10.46
C LYS A 10 -54.63 18.44 -11.59
N LEU A 11 -53.43 18.98 -11.43
CA LEU A 11 -52.22 18.18 -11.63
C LEU A 11 -51.12 18.70 -10.69
N LEU A 12 -50.97 17.96 -9.59
CA LEU A 12 -49.84 18.02 -8.68
C LEU A 12 -48.57 17.67 -9.45
N LEU A 13 -47.59 18.57 -9.49
CA LEU A 13 -46.21 18.22 -9.75
C LEU A 13 -45.43 18.44 -8.45
N MET A 14 -45.48 17.38 -7.62
CA MET A 14 -44.68 17.25 -6.42
C MET A 14 -43.21 17.13 -6.84
N VAL A 15 -42.45 18.19 -6.60
CA VAL A 15 -41.00 18.21 -6.69
C VAL A 15 -40.46 17.48 -5.46
N SER A 16 -40.16 16.19 -5.62
CA SER A 16 -39.49 15.37 -4.61
C SER A 16 -37.98 15.57 -4.74
N ILE A 17 -37.43 16.56 -4.03
CA ILE A 17 -35.98 16.69 -3.85
C ILE A 17 -35.61 15.72 -2.74
N SER A 18 -35.36 14.48 -3.13
CA SER A 18 -34.68 13.49 -2.32
C SER A 18 -33.25 13.98 -2.08
N ALA A 19 -33.05 14.73 -1.00
CA ALA A 19 -31.72 15.02 -0.48
C ALA A 19 -31.12 13.71 0.04
N PHE A 20 -30.58 12.92 -0.90
CA PHE A 20 -29.60 11.88 -0.60
C PHE A 20 -28.42 12.60 0.04
N CYS A 21 -28.41 12.62 1.38
CA CYS A 21 -27.27 12.99 2.18
C CYS A 21 -26.20 11.95 1.89
N GLY A 22 -25.40 12.20 0.85
CA GLY A 22 -24.25 11.41 0.51
C GLY A 22 -23.29 11.48 1.68
N LEU A 23 -23.30 10.45 2.54
CA LEU A 23 -22.13 10.11 3.33
C LEU A 23 -21.01 9.79 2.35
N HIS A 24 -20.27 10.83 1.95
CA HIS A 24 -18.88 10.67 1.57
C HIS A 24 -18.18 10.17 2.82
N ALA A 25 -18.11 8.85 2.97
CA ALA A 25 -17.06 8.23 3.75
C ALA A 25 -15.75 8.63 3.06
N ALA A 26 -15.21 9.79 3.43
CA ALA A 26 -13.83 10.12 3.20
C ALA A 26 -13.06 9.05 3.96
N SER A 27 -12.64 8.01 3.24
CA SER A 27 -11.71 7.02 3.73
C SER A 27 -10.50 7.79 4.23
N ALA A 28 -10.41 7.97 5.54
CA ALA A 28 -9.22 8.45 6.19
C ALA A 28 -8.13 7.44 5.80
N LEU A 29 -7.29 7.82 4.84
CA LEU A 29 -6.06 7.14 4.50
C LEU A 29 -5.20 7.18 5.77
N SER A 30 -5.35 6.14 6.59
CA SER A 30 -4.52 5.92 7.77
C SER A 30 -3.08 5.89 7.29
N ALA A 31 -2.31 6.89 7.74
CA ALA A 31 -0.92 7.16 7.41
C ALA A 31 0.07 6.07 7.88
N GLU A 32 -0.39 4.86 8.23
CA GLU A 32 0.41 3.76 8.79
C GLU A 32 0.53 2.53 7.87
N LYS A 33 0.00 2.60 6.64
CA LYS A 33 -0.13 1.45 5.73
C LYS A 33 0.97 1.30 4.68
N VAL A 34 2.03 2.11 4.73
CA VAL A 34 3.14 2.05 3.75
C VAL A 34 4.47 1.75 4.43
N TRP A 35 5.32 1.01 3.74
CA TRP A 35 6.74 0.90 4.01
C TRP A 35 7.48 1.97 3.23
N ARG A 36 8.45 2.64 3.84
CA ARG A 36 9.27 3.65 3.17
C ARG A 36 10.66 3.11 3.02
N VAL A 37 11.13 2.93 1.79
CA VAL A 37 12.38 2.22 1.50
C VAL A 37 13.24 3.04 0.56
N ASN A 38 14.56 2.88 0.62
CA ASN A 38 15.44 3.46 -0.38
C ASN A 38 15.10 2.90 -1.77
N GLN A 39 15.17 3.75 -2.79
CA GLN A 39 14.86 3.36 -4.16
C GLN A 39 15.66 2.15 -4.66
N GLU A 40 16.96 2.08 -4.34
CA GLU A 40 17.81 0.94 -4.70
C GLU A 40 17.29 -0.37 -4.09
N HIS A 41 16.95 -0.35 -2.81
CA HIS A 41 16.40 -1.50 -2.10
C HIS A 41 15.02 -1.89 -2.65
N ALA A 42 14.16 -0.92 -2.94
CA ALA A 42 12.86 -1.15 -3.54
C ALA A 42 12.99 -1.84 -4.90
N ARG A 43 13.90 -1.37 -5.75
CA ARG A 43 14.17 -1.98 -7.07
C ARG A 43 14.70 -3.40 -6.94
N CYS A 44 15.65 -3.63 -6.04
CA CYS A 44 16.12 -5.00 -5.79
C CYS A 44 14.97 -5.91 -5.34
N PHE A 45 14.16 -5.45 -4.39
CA PHE A 45 13.02 -6.20 -3.87
C PHE A 45 12.01 -6.54 -4.99
N LEU A 46 11.58 -5.55 -5.78
CA LEU A 46 10.60 -5.77 -6.86
C LEU A 46 11.14 -6.69 -7.96
N ASN A 47 12.42 -6.56 -8.32
CA ASN A 47 13.06 -7.43 -9.32
C ASN A 47 13.20 -8.88 -8.85
N SER A 48 13.12 -9.12 -7.53
CA SER A 48 13.31 -10.44 -6.92
C SER A 48 12.02 -11.02 -6.33
N LEU A 49 10.84 -10.45 -6.68
CA LEU A 49 9.55 -10.92 -6.17
C LEU A 49 9.33 -12.40 -6.40
N ALA A 50 9.72 -12.92 -7.58
CA ALA A 50 9.60 -14.33 -7.90
C ALA A 50 10.43 -15.22 -6.96
N ASP A 51 11.63 -14.78 -6.55
CA ASP A 51 12.47 -15.54 -5.61
C ASP A 51 11.81 -15.61 -4.24
N TYR A 52 11.27 -14.48 -3.76
CA TYR A 52 10.55 -14.44 -2.49
C TYR A 52 9.26 -15.27 -2.53
N GLN A 53 8.49 -15.23 -3.63
CA GLN A 53 7.27 -16.03 -3.79
C GLN A 53 7.53 -17.55 -3.73
N ASN A 54 8.73 -17.98 -4.11
CA ASN A 54 9.15 -19.38 -4.05
C ASN A 54 9.76 -19.78 -2.68
N SER A 55 9.76 -18.88 -1.70
CA SER A 55 10.20 -19.17 -0.34
C SER A 55 9.34 -20.24 0.32
N VAL A 56 9.95 -20.98 1.26
CA VAL A 56 9.22 -21.93 2.13
C VAL A 56 8.54 -21.20 3.29
N ASP A 57 9.07 -20.04 3.68
CA ASP A 57 8.54 -19.24 4.80
C ASP A 57 7.30 -18.44 4.36
N ASN A 58 6.23 -18.43 5.16
CA ASN A 58 5.07 -17.55 4.95
C ASN A 58 4.44 -17.19 6.32
N PRO A 59 4.43 -15.92 6.75
CA PRO A 59 4.90 -14.73 6.04
C PRO A 59 6.44 -14.69 5.90
N ILE A 60 6.90 -14.05 4.83
CA ILE A 60 8.31 -13.89 4.50
C ILE A 60 8.82 -12.60 5.12
N THR A 61 9.92 -12.71 5.86
CA THR A 61 10.66 -11.54 6.34
C THR A 61 11.78 -11.22 5.36
N ILE A 62 11.71 -10.05 4.73
CA ILE A 62 12.68 -9.61 3.72
C ILE A 62 13.61 -8.58 4.36
N TYR A 63 14.91 -8.81 4.28
CA TYR A 63 15.93 -7.88 4.78
C TYR A 63 16.55 -7.12 3.62
N LEU A 64 16.22 -5.84 3.48
CA LEU A 64 16.53 -5.07 2.27
C LEU A 64 18.02 -4.87 2.02
N LYS A 65 18.82 -4.76 3.09
CA LYS A 65 20.29 -4.63 3.02
C LYS A 65 21.01 -5.83 2.39
N VAL A 66 20.34 -6.99 2.34
CA VAL A 66 20.92 -8.23 1.82
C VAL A 66 20.04 -8.84 0.73
N CYS A 67 19.21 -8.03 0.08
CA CYS A 67 18.44 -8.45 -1.07
C CYS A 67 19.38 -8.99 -2.19
N PRO A 68 19.08 -10.12 -2.85
CA PRO A 68 17.83 -10.88 -2.80
C PRO A 68 17.89 -12.16 -1.93
N ILE A 69 18.58 -12.15 -0.79
CA ILE A 69 18.69 -13.36 0.04
C ILE A 69 17.34 -13.70 0.69
N VAL A 70 16.70 -14.76 0.20
CA VAL A 70 15.39 -15.25 0.66
C VAL A 70 15.50 -16.12 1.93
N ASP A 71 16.53 -16.98 2.04
CA ASP A 71 16.70 -17.84 3.21
C ASP A 71 17.04 -17.00 4.45
N ARG A 72 16.17 -17.07 5.47
CA ARG A 72 16.31 -16.26 6.68
C ARG A 72 17.66 -16.45 7.38
N ARG A 73 18.22 -17.67 7.42
CA ARG A 73 19.49 -17.92 8.11
C ARG A 73 20.67 -17.36 7.31
N ALA A 74 20.64 -17.46 5.99
CA ALA A 74 21.60 -16.86 5.09
C ALA A 74 21.53 -15.32 5.19
N ALA A 75 20.33 -14.74 5.21
CA ALA A 75 20.14 -13.30 5.34
C ALA A 75 20.72 -12.77 6.67
N LEU A 76 20.43 -13.43 7.80
CA LEU A 76 20.99 -13.05 9.10
C LEU A 76 22.52 -13.15 9.14
N ARG A 77 23.10 -14.20 8.53
CA ARG A 77 24.57 -14.33 8.42
C ARG A 77 25.17 -13.24 7.54
N ALA A 78 24.54 -12.94 6.40
CA ALA A 78 24.99 -11.88 5.50
C ALA A 78 24.90 -10.49 6.19
N LEU A 79 23.85 -10.23 6.97
CA LEU A 79 23.71 -9.02 7.77
C LEU A 79 24.81 -8.88 8.83
N GLN A 80 25.16 -9.97 9.50
CA GLN A 80 26.27 -9.97 10.46
C GLN A 80 27.60 -9.62 9.78
N VAL A 81 27.86 -10.18 8.60
CA VAL A 81 29.06 -9.86 7.81
C VAL A 81 29.04 -8.40 7.36
N ALA A 82 27.91 -7.93 6.80
CA ALA A 82 27.76 -6.55 6.32
C ALA A 82 27.97 -5.52 7.44
N THR A 83 27.42 -5.77 8.63
CA THR A 83 27.57 -4.87 9.79
C THR A 83 28.96 -4.92 10.42
N SER A 84 29.67 -6.04 10.31
CA SER A 84 31.05 -6.17 10.81
C SER A 84 32.09 -5.44 9.96
N ILE A 85 31.82 -5.21 8.67
CA ILE A 85 32.76 -4.59 7.73
C ILE A 85 32.62 -3.06 7.73
N GLN A 86 31.42 -2.52 7.99
CA GLN A 86 31.20 -1.09 8.17
C GLN A 86 30.13 -0.86 9.23
N PRO A 87 30.47 -0.32 10.42
CA PRO A 87 29.47 0.29 11.29
C PRO A 87 29.02 1.58 10.62
N SER A 88 28.08 1.47 9.68
CA SER A 88 27.43 2.64 9.10
C SER A 88 26.49 3.21 10.16
N VAL A 89 26.98 4.18 10.93
CA VAL A 89 26.12 5.09 11.69
C VAL A 89 25.41 5.98 10.66
N SER A 90 24.32 5.46 10.08
CA SER A 90 23.46 6.27 9.24
C SER A 90 22.67 7.21 10.15
N VAL A 91 23.06 8.48 10.16
CA VAL A 91 22.29 9.58 10.79
C VAL A 91 21.10 10.00 9.89
N LEU A 92 20.92 9.31 8.76
CA LEU A 92 19.91 9.64 7.75
C LEU A 92 18.64 8.81 7.96
N ALA A 93 17.59 9.55 8.34
CA ALA A 93 16.17 9.21 8.35
C ALA A 93 15.74 8.03 9.25
N THR A 94 15.15 8.35 10.40
CA THR A 94 14.41 7.42 11.27
C THR A 94 13.21 6.75 10.60
N ASP A 95 12.88 7.16 9.38
CA ASP A 95 11.64 6.81 8.70
C ASP A 95 11.86 5.84 7.53
N VAL A 96 13.05 5.24 7.40
CA VAL A 96 13.33 4.22 6.36
C VAL A 96 13.26 2.82 6.96
N ASP A 97 12.36 2.02 6.43
CA ASP A 97 12.21 0.61 6.79
C ASP A 97 13.34 -0.22 6.17
N GLU A 98 14.02 -1.02 6.99
CA GLU A 98 15.10 -1.92 6.54
C GLU A 98 14.64 -3.36 6.35
N LYS A 99 13.42 -3.67 6.82
CA LYS A 99 12.85 -5.01 6.85
C LYS A 99 11.38 -4.95 6.47
N LEU A 100 10.97 -5.78 5.52
CA LEU A 100 9.59 -5.92 5.08
C LEU A 100 9.01 -7.25 5.56
N LEU A 101 7.70 -7.28 5.74
CA LEU A 101 6.96 -8.50 6.05
C LEU A 101 5.80 -8.60 5.07
N TYR A 102 5.78 -9.69 4.29
CA TYR A 102 4.74 -9.94 3.30
C TYR A 102 4.35 -11.42 3.31
N THR A 103 3.08 -11.70 3.03
CA THR A 103 2.63 -13.05 2.70
C THR A 103 2.89 -13.34 1.22
N HIS A 104 2.77 -14.61 0.80
CA HIS A 104 2.84 -14.97 -0.62
C HIS A 104 1.75 -14.26 -1.45
N GLU A 105 0.57 -14.10 -0.88
CA GLU A 105 -0.54 -13.38 -1.51
C GLU A 105 -0.18 -11.91 -1.73
N ASP A 106 0.37 -11.25 -0.70
CA ASP A 106 0.81 -9.86 -0.81
C ASP A 106 1.84 -9.67 -1.94
N LEU A 107 2.81 -10.59 -2.04
CA LEU A 107 3.83 -10.53 -3.09
C LEU A 107 3.24 -10.70 -4.49
N SER A 108 2.13 -11.43 -4.65
CA SER A 108 1.45 -11.57 -5.93
C SER A 108 0.77 -10.28 -6.37
N CYS A 109 0.21 -9.52 -5.42
CA CYS A 109 -0.43 -8.23 -5.66
C CYS A 109 0.58 -7.09 -5.93
N LEU A 110 1.86 -7.30 -5.64
CA LEU A 110 2.94 -6.37 -6.00
C LEU A 110 3.45 -6.56 -7.44
N SER A 111 2.98 -7.58 -8.17
CA SER A 111 3.34 -7.78 -9.56
C SER A 111 2.88 -6.59 -10.41
N GLY A 112 3.83 -5.93 -11.08
CA GLY A 112 3.55 -4.74 -11.88
C GLY A 112 3.53 -3.43 -11.09
N PHE A 113 3.96 -3.44 -9.82
CA PHE A 113 4.22 -2.20 -9.09
C PHE A 113 5.38 -1.43 -9.74
N GLU A 114 5.14 -0.17 -10.11
CA GLU A 114 6.14 0.69 -10.73
C GLU A 114 6.72 1.66 -9.69
N ILE A 115 8.03 1.91 -9.79
CA ILE A 115 8.74 2.88 -8.95
C ILE A 115 8.97 4.14 -9.78
N ASP A 116 8.64 5.31 -9.23
CA ASP A 116 9.08 6.58 -9.80
C ASP A 116 10.60 6.74 -9.63
N PRO A 117 11.39 6.80 -10.73
CA PRO A 117 12.83 6.95 -10.66
C PRO A 117 13.28 8.31 -10.11
N GLY A 118 12.39 9.31 -10.01
CA GLY A 118 12.71 10.65 -9.53
C GLY A 118 12.83 10.78 -8.00
N GLU A 119 12.28 9.83 -7.25
CA GLU A 119 12.19 9.91 -5.79
C GLU A 119 13.26 9.02 -5.10
N PRO A 120 14.01 9.55 -4.11
CA PRO A 120 15.02 8.77 -3.40
C PRO A 120 14.42 7.72 -2.45
N LEU A 121 13.19 7.96 -2.00
CA LEU A 121 12.41 7.08 -1.14
C LEU A 121 11.17 6.60 -1.89
N VAL A 122 10.87 5.32 -1.74
CA VAL A 122 9.75 4.64 -2.39
C VAL A 122 8.80 4.16 -1.30
N GLU A 123 7.52 4.44 -1.48
CA GLU A 123 6.46 3.96 -0.60
C GLU A 123 5.87 2.67 -1.16
N LEU A 124 6.08 1.56 -0.46
CA LEU A 124 5.51 0.25 -0.80
C LEU A 124 4.29 -0.01 0.09
N PRO A 125 3.16 -0.52 -0.43
CA PRO A 125 2.00 -0.82 0.40
C PRO A 125 2.31 -1.98 1.36
N ARG A 126 1.95 -1.87 2.64
CA ARG A 126 2.08 -2.97 3.62
C ARG A 126 1.08 -4.09 3.37
N ALA A 127 -0.06 -3.77 2.76
CA ALA A 127 -1.14 -4.70 2.43
C ALA A 127 -1.59 -4.46 0.97
N PRO A 128 -0.80 -4.88 -0.03
CA PRO A 128 -1.01 -4.56 -1.44
C PRO A 128 -2.36 -5.04 -1.99
N CYS A 129 -2.89 -6.16 -1.49
CA CYS A 129 -4.16 -6.74 -1.95
C CYS A 129 -5.41 -6.09 -1.33
N ALA A 130 -5.27 -5.25 -0.30
CA ALA A 130 -6.39 -4.65 0.42
C ALA A 130 -6.78 -3.24 -0.10
N GLN A 131 -6.33 -2.91 -1.31
CA GLN A 131 -6.48 -1.61 -1.96
C GLN A 131 -7.71 -1.54 -2.85
#